data_AF-A0A381V4M7-F1
#
_entry.id   AF-A0A381V4M7-F1
#
_cell.length_a   1.000
_cell.length_b   1.000
_cell.length_c   1.000
_cell.angle_alpha   90.00
_cell.angle_beta   90.00
_cell.angle_gamma   90.00
#
_symmetry.space_group_name_H-M   'P 1'
#
loop_
_entity.id
_entity.type
_entity.pdbx_description
1 polymer ?
#
loop_
_entity_poly.entity_id
_entity_poly.type
_entity_poly.pdbx_seq_one_letter_code
_entity_poly.pdbx_strand_id
1 'polypeptide(L)'
;MPVTDPTNRAGLDTIQSKLVSTSIDTPETRSAFPGKWFNHWVQCCNRLSSAGYGFNVLSAYIHFAPKIAQKFDPQVALDLANSVSKIAVKTGRIEAESLPYASYVAANLLKDQNSFKAWIRIIERFITLAPESTFTLLDKMESLLSSLSVSRLESWILAGIRSSGGKPDQRLKFFSLENSESNRWLLFESGTVNFTSMAPRLRALIRALWNIGPPLRELPLSGIKNTKRRSSFGKGIIRLPTSFPGFDREQAEDLYRACIAHIGAHFHFSGSSFPVRELKPVQIAVISILEDARVENLAMRKFPGLRNLWLPFHVAHIPNSMSSNQALMAPNLLNKLARALIDHEFNEINGWVKKAKTKFFNCEKEWEKQEISRELGVILGNDLGQMRLGWQFDMKNYIVEPPYRDDNWGLWDFGEEEKPTDILEAEQMFDSIRIEQQLDDNSDLPDQERKETDQDEELSEKPVQLEIQQSEGIPIARYPEFDYLTGRERPDWTTIIDYRPPIGSIKNVEREIEQFAEVL
;
A
#
# COMPACT_ATOMS: atom_id res chain seq x y z
N MET A 1 -32.39 -37.10 -20.83
CA MET A 1 -32.20 -37.42 -19.40
C MET A 1 -31.85 -38.89 -19.27
N PRO A 2 -30.62 -39.27 -18.90
CA PRO A 2 -30.38 -40.61 -18.41
C PRO A 2 -30.68 -40.63 -16.91
N VAL A 3 -31.48 -41.61 -16.50
CA VAL A 3 -31.78 -41.94 -15.12
C VAL A 3 -30.46 -42.30 -14.43
N THR A 4 -30.12 -41.57 -13.38
CA THR A 4 -28.97 -41.90 -12.53
C THR A 4 -29.26 -43.22 -11.81
N ASP A 5 -28.41 -44.21 -12.05
CA ASP A 5 -28.50 -45.53 -11.44
C ASP A 5 -28.30 -45.41 -9.91
N PRO A 6 -29.31 -45.76 -9.08
CA PRO A 6 -29.25 -45.62 -7.63
C PRO A 6 -28.18 -46.51 -6.97
N THR A 7 -27.65 -47.52 -7.68
CA THR A 7 -26.59 -48.40 -7.16
C THR A 7 -25.21 -47.75 -7.07
N ASN A 8 -24.93 -46.70 -7.85
CA ASN A 8 -23.62 -46.03 -7.85
C ASN A 8 -23.43 -45.06 -6.66
N ARG A 9 -24.53 -44.56 -6.07
CA ARG A 9 -24.50 -43.78 -4.81
C ARG A 9 -24.14 -44.65 -3.60
N ALA A 10 -24.69 -45.86 -3.52
CA ALA A 10 -24.44 -46.77 -2.40
C ALA A 10 -22.96 -47.20 -2.31
N GLY A 11 -22.27 -47.37 -3.45
CA GLY A 11 -20.84 -47.67 -3.50
C GLY A 11 -19.95 -46.51 -3.02
N LEU A 12 -20.25 -45.29 -3.44
CA LEU A 12 -19.58 -44.07 -2.98
C LEU A 12 -19.81 -43.81 -1.49
N ASP A 13 -21.04 -43.98 -0.99
CA ASP A 13 -21.39 -43.82 0.42
C ASP A 13 -20.67 -44.86 1.30
N THR A 14 -20.48 -46.10 0.81
CA THR A 14 -19.78 -47.17 1.53
C THR A 14 -18.25 -46.95 1.58
N ILE A 15 -17.67 -46.38 0.51
CA ILE A 15 -16.25 -46.00 0.47
C ILE A 15 -16.01 -44.78 1.36
N GLN A 16 -16.90 -43.78 1.31
CA GLN A 16 -16.86 -42.61 2.18
C GLN A 16 -17.06 -42.98 3.64
N SER A 17 -17.99 -43.88 3.99
CA SER A 17 -18.20 -44.32 5.37
C SER A 17 -16.97 -45.03 5.93
N LYS A 18 -16.26 -45.83 5.10
CA LYS A 18 -15.01 -46.49 5.48
C LYS A 18 -13.87 -45.48 5.67
N LEU A 19 -13.69 -44.53 4.75
CA LEU A 19 -12.69 -43.45 4.85
C LEU A 19 -12.92 -42.54 6.07
N VAL A 20 -14.18 -42.23 6.37
CA VAL A 20 -14.57 -41.46 7.56
C VAL A 20 -14.29 -42.26 8.83
N SER A 21 -14.58 -43.56 8.87
CA SER A 21 -14.32 -44.40 10.04
C SER A 21 -12.82 -44.54 10.37
N THR A 22 -11.96 -44.66 9.37
CA THR A 22 -10.50 -44.75 9.56
C THR A 22 -9.87 -43.39 9.87
N SER A 23 -10.46 -42.29 9.39
CA SER A 23 -9.98 -40.93 9.68
C SER A 23 -10.43 -40.38 11.04
N ILE A 24 -11.48 -40.95 11.63
CA ILE A 24 -12.03 -40.50 12.93
C ILE A 24 -11.31 -41.15 14.11
N ASP A 25 -10.92 -42.41 14.01
CA ASP A 25 -10.33 -43.15 15.13
C ASP A 25 -8.81 -43.30 14.97
N THR A 26 -8.08 -42.25 15.38
CA THR A 26 -6.61 -42.20 15.34
C THR A 26 -6.03 -41.90 16.73
N PRO A 27 -4.74 -42.22 16.99
CA PRO A 27 -4.08 -41.84 18.24
C PRO A 27 -4.15 -40.32 18.52
N GLU A 28 -4.05 -39.49 17.48
CA GLU A 28 -4.07 -38.02 17.59
C GLU A 28 -5.47 -37.52 17.99
N THR A 29 -6.53 -38.06 17.41
CA THR A 29 -7.92 -37.70 17.72
C THR A 29 -8.32 -38.19 19.12
N ARG A 30 -7.89 -39.39 19.52
CA ARG A 30 -8.09 -39.89 20.90
C ARG A 30 -7.33 -39.09 21.95
N SER A 31 -6.15 -38.57 21.60
CA SER A 31 -5.38 -37.66 22.47
C SER A 31 -6.06 -36.29 22.58
N ALA A 32 -6.53 -35.73 21.47
CA ALA A 32 -7.23 -34.44 21.44
C ALA A 32 -8.58 -34.46 22.17
N PHE A 33 -9.28 -35.59 22.17
CA PHE A 33 -10.60 -35.76 22.78
C PHE A 33 -10.61 -36.91 23.80
N PRO A 34 -10.07 -36.73 25.01
CA PRO A 34 -9.94 -37.82 25.97
C PRO A 34 -11.29 -38.27 26.56
N GLY A 35 -11.45 -39.57 26.75
CA GLY A 35 -12.59 -40.16 27.46
C GLY A 35 -13.94 -39.85 26.81
N LYS A 36 -14.84 -39.21 27.57
CA LYS A 36 -16.22 -38.89 27.12
C LYS A 36 -16.24 -37.89 25.95
N TRP A 37 -15.20 -37.06 25.81
CA TRP A 37 -15.10 -36.06 24.75
C TRP A 37 -15.03 -36.69 23.36
N PHE A 38 -14.39 -37.85 23.22
CA PHE A 38 -14.31 -38.56 21.94
C PHE A 38 -15.71 -38.89 21.39
N ASN A 39 -16.59 -39.43 22.25
CA ASN A 39 -17.95 -39.79 21.87
C ASN A 39 -18.77 -38.55 21.44
N HIS A 40 -18.62 -37.42 22.14
CA HIS A 40 -19.29 -36.17 21.76
C HIS A 40 -18.75 -35.61 20.45
N TRP A 41 -17.45 -35.75 20.17
CA TRP A 41 -16.87 -35.34 18.90
C TRP A 41 -17.35 -36.24 17.74
N VAL A 42 -17.41 -37.55 17.94
CA VAL A 42 -17.98 -38.50 16.97
C VAL A 42 -19.45 -38.17 16.67
N GLN A 43 -20.24 -37.80 17.69
CA GLN A 43 -21.62 -37.32 17.48
C GLN A 43 -21.68 -36.07 16.60
N CYS A 44 -20.73 -35.14 16.73
CA CYS A 44 -20.63 -33.97 15.85
C CYS A 44 -20.29 -34.37 14.41
N CYS A 45 -19.34 -35.29 14.22
CA CYS A 45 -19.00 -35.83 12.89
C CYS A 45 -20.20 -36.51 12.23
N ASN A 46 -20.93 -37.35 12.97
CA ASN A 46 -22.14 -38.01 12.47
C ASN A 46 -23.22 -36.99 12.09
N ARG A 47 -23.43 -35.96 12.91
CA ARG A 47 -24.39 -34.89 12.60
C ARG A 47 -24.03 -34.13 11.32
N LEU A 48 -22.76 -33.78 11.13
CA LEU A 48 -22.29 -33.11 9.92
C LEU A 48 -22.42 -34.01 8.68
N SER A 49 -22.15 -35.30 8.83
CA SER A 49 -22.34 -36.30 7.77
C SER A 49 -23.81 -36.44 7.37
N SER A 50 -24.70 -36.65 8.34
CA SER A 50 -26.15 -36.82 8.11
C SER A 50 -26.85 -35.57 7.59
N ALA A 51 -26.28 -34.38 7.82
CA ALA A 51 -26.85 -33.13 7.30
C ALA A 51 -26.65 -32.94 5.79
N GLY A 52 -25.85 -33.78 5.11
CA GLY A 52 -25.72 -33.74 3.65
C GLY A 52 -24.95 -32.54 3.10
N TYR A 53 -24.07 -31.92 3.91
CA TYR A 53 -23.22 -30.80 3.48
C TYR A 53 -22.10 -31.23 2.50
N GLY A 54 -21.83 -32.52 2.39
CA GLY A 54 -20.80 -33.08 1.50
C GLY A 54 -19.54 -33.49 2.25
N PHE A 55 -18.77 -34.39 1.62
CA PHE A 55 -17.58 -35.01 2.22
C PHE A 55 -16.50 -33.98 2.59
N ASN A 56 -16.28 -32.94 1.78
CA ASN A 56 -15.22 -31.98 2.03
C ASN A 56 -15.43 -31.17 3.32
N VAL A 57 -16.68 -30.76 3.61
CA VAL A 57 -17.02 -30.04 4.85
C VAL A 57 -16.73 -30.92 6.07
N LEU A 58 -17.13 -32.19 6.01
CA LEU A 58 -16.87 -33.16 7.07
C LEU A 58 -15.36 -33.43 7.24
N SER A 59 -14.65 -33.63 6.13
CA SER A 59 -13.21 -33.87 6.10
C SER A 59 -12.42 -32.70 6.70
N ALA A 60 -12.76 -31.46 6.31
CA ALA A 60 -12.15 -30.26 6.87
C ALA A 60 -12.36 -30.16 8.39
N TYR A 61 -13.58 -30.44 8.88
CA TYR A 61 -13.86 -30.46 10.31
C TYR A 61 -13.05 -31.54 11.03
N ILE A 62 -13.03 -32.78 10.53
CA ILE A 62 -12.27 -33.90 11.12
C ILE A 62 -10.77 -33.56 11.19
N HIS A 63 -10.23 -32.90 10.16
CA HIS A 63 -8.82 -32.58 10.08
C HIS A 63 -8.39 -31.47 11.07
N PHE A 64 -9.20 -30.42 11.24
CA PHE A 64 -8.81 -29.24 12.04
C PHE A 64 -9.36 -29.24 13.47
N ALA A 65 -10.49 -29.89 13.75
CA ALA A 65 -11.09 -29.92 15.09
C ALA A 65 -10.14 -30.49 16.18
N PRO A 66 -9.38 -31.58 15.96
CA PRO A 66 -8.43 -32.09 16.95
C PRO A 66 -7.31 -31.09 17.26
N LYS A 67 -6.82 -30.37 16.25
CA LYS A 67 -5.76 -29.36 16.41
C LYS A 67 -6.24 -28.17 17.25
N ILE A 68 -7.50 -27.77 17.07
CA ILE A 68 -8.13 -26.71 17.86
C ILE A 68 -8.37 -27.17 19.30
N ALA A 69 -8.83 -28.42 19.49
CA ALA A 69 -9.05 -29.00 20.81
C ALA A 69 -7.76 -29.10 21.64
N GLN A 70 -6.64 -29.47 21.00
CA GLN A 70 -5.33 -29.50 21.65
C GLN A 70 -4.81 -28.11 22.04
N LYS A 71 -5.17 -27.07 21.29
CA LYS A 71 -4.71 -25.70 21.56
C LYS A 71 -5.52 -25.00 22.65
N PHE A 72 -6.82 -25.27 22.70
CA PHE A 72 -7.73 -24.72 23.72
C PHE A 72 -8.28 -25.85 24.59
N ASP A 73 -9.51 -26.26 24.33
CA ASP A 73 -10.16 -27.38 24.99
C ASP A 73 -11.06 -28.15 24.00
N PRO A 74 -11.45 -29.40 24.32
CA PRO A 74 -12.37 -30.17 23.51
C PRO A 74 -13.71 -29.49 23.22
N GLN A 75 -14.25 -28.71 24.17
CA GLN A 75 -15.56 -28.07 24.01
C GLN A 75 -15.56 -27.04 22.88
N VAL A 76 -14.49 -26.27 22.71
CA VAL A 76 -14.34 -25.29 21.62
C VAL A 76 -14.45 -25.96 20.25
N ALA A 77 -13.83 -27.13 20.10
CA ALA A 77 -13.90 -27.89 18.85
C ALA A 77 -15.31 -28.45 18.60
N LEU A 78 -16.04 -28.87 19.64
CA LEU A 78 -17.44 -29.28 19.50
C LEU A 78 -18.35 -28.12 19.11
N ASP A 79 -18.17 -26.95 19.72
CA ASP A 79 -18.93 -25.75 19.41
C ASP A 79 -18.70 -25.29 17.96
N LEU A 80 -17.49 -25.51 17.42
CA LEU A 80 -17.17 -25.23 16.03
C LEU A 80 -18.07 -26.02 15.06
N ALA A 81 -18.45 -27.26 15.36
CA ALA A 81 -19.36 -28.03 14.50
C ALA A 81 -20.74 -27.35 14.33
N ASN A 82 -21.22 -26.65 15.36
CA ASN A 82 -22.44 -25.85 15.27
C ASN A 82 -22.25 -24.66 14.33
N SER A 83 -21.11 -23.99 14.43
CA SER A 83 -20.75 -22.86 13.57
C SER A 83 -20.65 -23.30 12.09
N VAL A 84 -19.98 -24.43 11.82
CA VAL A 84 -19.90 -25.03 10.47
C VAL A 84 -21.29 -25.29 9.90
N SER A 85 -22.20 -25.86 10.70
CA SER A 85 -23.58 -26.09 10.26
C SER A 85 -24.32 -24.78 9.95
N LYS A 86 -24.16 -23.74 10.79
CA LYS A 86 -24.79 -22.43 10.56
C LYS A 86 -24.31 -21.79 9.26
N ILE A 87 -23.01 -21.85 8.98
CA ILE A 87 -22.42 -21.33 7.73
C ILE A 87 -22.94 -22.14 6.54
N ALA A 88 -22.92 -23.47 6.61
CA ALA A 88 -23.40 -24.34 5.53
C ALA A 88 -24.85 -24.02 5.13
N VAL A 89 -25.70 -23.74 6.11
CA VAL A 89 -27.12 -23.40 5.90
C VAL A 89 -27.30 -21.99 5.32
N LYS A 90 -26.47 -21.02 5.72
CA LYS A 90 -26.66 -19.61 5.33
C LYS A 90 -25.94 -19.19 4.06
N THR A 91 -24.73 -19.70 3.82
CA THR A 91 -23.83 -19.18 2.77
C THR A 91 -23.52 -20.24 1.71
N GLY A 92 -23.37 -21.51 2.13
CA GLY A 92 -23.07 -22.60 1.22
C GLY A 92 -21.99 -23.56 1.72
N ARG A 93 -21.74 -24.60 0.91
CA ARG A 93 -20.81 -25.68 1.25
C ARG A 93 -19.34 -25.25 1.20
N ILE A 94 -19.00 -24.34 0.29
CA ILE A 94 -17.62 -23.88 0.07
C ILE A 94 -17.13 -23.08 1.29
N GLU A 95 -17.97 -22.19 1.80
CA GLU A 95 -17.70 -21.39 2.99
C GLU A 95 -17.66 -22.25 4.26
N ALA A 96 -18.53 -23.26 4.34
CA ALA A 96 -18.53 -24.20 5.45
C ALA A 96 -17.28 -25.08 5.48
N GLU A 97 -16.75 -25.43 4.30
CA GLU A 97 -15.49 -26.16 4.14
C GLU A 97 -14.28 -25.31 4.56
N SER A 98 -14.31 -23.99 4.32
CA SER A 98 -13.18 -23.10 4.66
C SER A 98 -13.13 -22.71 6.15
N LEU A 99 -14.27 -22.68 6.86
CA LEU A 99 -14.32 -22.29 8.27
C LEU A 99 -13.39 -23.10 9.19
N PRO A 100 -13.31 -24.45 9.14
CA PRO A 100 -12.42 -25.22 9.99
C PRO A 100 -10.94 -24.83 9.86
N TYR A 101 -10.47 -24.58 8.63
CA TYR A 101 -9.11 -24.11 8.39
C TYR A 101 -8.89 -22.70 8.94
N ALA A 102 -9.79 -21.77 8.62
CA ALA A 102 -9.73 -20.40 9.15
C ALA A 102 -9.77 -20.37 10.69
N SER A 103 -10.51 -21.29 11.30
CA SER A 103 -10.58 -21.47 12.75
C SER A 103 -9.26 -21.99 13.33
N TYR A 104 -8.58 -22.90 12.64
CA TYR A 104 -7.25 -23.34 13.04
C TYR A 104 -6.22 -22.19 12.95
N VAL A 105 -6.28 -21.38 11.88
CA VAL A 105 -5.46 -20.16 11.73
C VAL A 105 -5.74 -19.18 12.88
N ALA A 106 -7.02 -18.90 13.16
CA ALA A 106 -7.42 -18.02 14.25
C ALA A 106 -6.97 -18.56 15.62
N ALA A 107 -7.11 -19.86 15.87
CA ALA A 107 -6.59 -20.50 17.06
C ALA A 107 -5.07 -20.29 17.20
N ASN A 108 -4.34 -20.21 16.08
CA ASN A 108 -2.91 -19.99 16.09
C ASN A 108 -2.45 -18.57 16.39
N LEU A 109 -3.21 -17.58 15.93
CA LEU A 109 -2.87 -16.17 16.04
C LEU A 109 -3.49 -15.49 17.28
N LEU A 110 -4.61 -16.00 17.79
CA LEU A 110 -5.29 -15.44 18.93
C LEU A 110 -4.70 -15.94 20.26
N LYS A 111 -4.59 -15.02 21.22
CA LYS A 111 -3.89 -15.25 22.49
C LYS A 111 -4.62 -16.20 23.45
N ASP A 112 -5.96 -16.20 23.40
CA ASP A 112 -6.79 -16.86 24.40
C ASP A 112 -8.13 -17.35 23.83
N GLN A 113 -8.78 -18.25 24.57
CA GLN A 113 -10.04 -18.88 24.20
C GLN A 113 -11.22 -17.88 24.10
N ASN A 114 -11.24 -16.81 24.91
CA ASN A 114 -12.32 -15.82 24.85
C ASN A 114 -12.22 -15.00 23.57
N SER A 115 -11.01 -14.62 23.18
CA SER A 115 -10.74 -13.98 21.88
C SER A 115 -11.19 -14.87 20.72
N PHE A 116 -10.90 -16.17 20.77
CA PHE A 116 -11.37 -17.12 19.76
C PHE A 116 -12.90 -17.22 19.68
N LYS A 117 -13.58 -17.35 20.83
CA LYS A 117 -15.05 -17.37 20.90
C LYS A 117 -15.67 -16.07 20.39
N ALA A 118 -15.06 -14.91 20.71
CA ALA A 118 -15.48 -13.62 20.19
C ALA A 118 -15.32 -13.54 18.66
N TRP A 119 -14.22 -14.06 18.11
CA TRP A 119 -13.99 -14.15 16.68
C TRP A 119 -15.06 -15.01 15.98
N ILE A 120 -15.37 -16.20 16.50
CA ILE A 120 -16.48 -17.04 15.95
C ILE A 120 -17.80 -16.28 15.94
N ARG A 121 -18.15 -15.55 17.01
CA ARG A 121 -19.38 -14.75 17.07
C ARG A 121 -19.40 -13.64 16.00
N ILE A 122 -18.25 -13.02 15.71
CA ILE A 122 -18.13 -12.03 14.65
C ILE A 122 -18.39 -12.69 13.28
N ILE A 123 -17.81 -13.86 13.01
CA ILE A 123 -18.06 -14.60 11.77
C ILE A 123 -19.54 -15.01 11.65
N GLU A 124 -20.16 -15.51 12.72
CA GLU A 124 -21.59 -15.85 12.74
C GLU A 124 -22.50 -14.62 12.51
N ARG A 125 -22.10 -13.43 12.98
CA ARG A 125 -22.80 -12.19 12.65
C ARG A 125 -22.56 -11.81 11.18
N PHE A 126 -21.33 -11.95 10.70
CA PHE A 126 -20.93 -11.59 9.35
C PHE A 126 -21.71 -12.35 8.28
N ILE A 127 -21.90 -13.66 8.42
CA ILE A 127 -22.68 -14.47 7.47
C ILE A 127 -24.15 -14.03 7.34
N THR A 128 -24.65 -13.25 8.30
CA THR A 128 -26.01 -12.67 8.24
C THR A 128 -26.03 -11.33 7.51
N LEU A 129 -24.93 -10.58 7.56
CA LEU A 129 -24.82 -9.23 7.00
C LEU A 129 -24.27 -9.21 5.57
N ALA A 130 -23.34 -10.11 5.25
CA ALA A 130 -22.64 -10.19 3.97
C ALA A 130 -22.33 -11.66 3.59
N PRO A 131 -23.35 -12.52 3.45
CA PRO A 131 -23.16 -13.95 3.17
C PRO A 131 -22.27 -14.20 1.95
N GLU A 132 -22.41 -13.40 0.90
CA GLU A 132 -21.66 -13.50 -0.36
C GLU A 132 -20.14 -13.27 -0.20
N SER A 133 -19.72 -12.55 0.84
CA SER A 133 -18.30 -12.22 1.08
C SER A 133 -17.63 -13.15 2.10
N THR A 134 -18.34 -14.18 2.58
CA THR A 134 -17.89 -15.06 3.67
C THR A 134 -16.63 -15.82 3.29
N PHE A 135 -16.60 -16.43 2.11
CA PHE A 135 -15.42 -17.15 1.64
C PHE A 135 -14.20 -16.22 1.57
N THR A 136 -14.36 -15.06 0.92
CA THR A 136 -13.30 -14.05 0.76
C THR A 136 -12.76 -13.57 2.11
N LEU A 137 -13.65 -13.33 3.08
CA LEU A 137 -13.24 -12.93 4.42
C LEU A 137 -12.45 -14.05 5.12
N LEU A 138 -12.94 -15.30 5.07
CA LEU A 138 -12.28 -16.45 5.70
C LEU A 138 -10.90 -16.74 5.08
N ASP A 139 -10.76 -16.59 3.76
CA ASP A 139 -9.49 -16.75 3.02
C ASP A 139 -8.41 -15.76 3.49
N LYS A 140 -8.80 -14.56 3.95
CA LYS A 140 -7.87 -13.52 4.42
C LYS A 140 -7.58 -13.56 5.91
N MET A 141 -8.09 -14.54 6.66
CA MET A 141 -7.97 -14.55 8.14
C MET A 141 -6.54 -14.54 8.66
N GLU A 142 -5.61 -15.20 7.98
CA GLU A 142 -4.19 -15.20 8.39
C GLU A 142 -3.57 -13.80 8.33
N SER A 143 -3.82 -13.07 7.24
CA SER A 143 -3.35 -11.70 7.05
C SER A 143 -4.05 -10.70 7.99
N LEU A 144 -5.35 -10.89 8.22
CA LEU A 144 -6.13 -9.99 9.07
C LEU A 144 -5.80 -10.17 10.55
N LEU A 145 -5.74 -11.41 11.04
CA LEU A 145 -5.47 -11.68 12.47
C LEU A 145 -3.99 -11.53 12.86
N SER A 146 -3.07 -11.51 11.90
CA SER A 146 -1.66 -11.17 12.16
C SER A 146 -1.46 -9.67 12.42
N SER A 147 -2.36 -8.82 11.93
CA SER A 147 -2.26 -7.36 12.04
C SER A 147 -3.33 -6.72 12.93
N LEU A 148 -4.47 -7.40 13.16
CA LEU A 148 -5.60 -6.88 13.93
C LEU A 148 -5.90 -7.73 15.17
N SER A 149 -6.31 -7.06 16.24
CA SER A 149 -7.02 -7.73 17.33
C SER A 149 -8.48 -8.01 16.94
N VAL A 150 -9.15 -8.91 17.65
CA VAL A 150 -10.54 -9.31 17.36
C VAL A 150 -11.51 -8.12 17.35
N SER A 151 -11.37 -7.16 18.28
CA SER A 151 -12.23 -5.98 18.33
C SER A 151 -11.97 -5.00 17.17
N ARG A 152 -10.73 -4.96 16.67
CA ARG A 152 -10.35 -4.13 15.53
C ARG A 152 -10.73 -4.78 14.20
N LEU A 153 -10.65 -6.10 14.10
CA LEU A 153 -11.25 -6.86 13.01
C LEU A 153 -12.76 -6.63 12.92
N GLU A 154 -13.47 -6.64 14.05
CA GLU A 154 -14.91 -6.33 14.05
C GLU A 154 -15.20 -4.93 13.53
N SER A 155 -14.39 -3.95 13.94
CA SER A 155 -14.52 -2.55 13.50
C SER A 155 -14.27 -2.42 11.99
N TRP A 156 -13.23 -3.08 11.49
CA TRP A 156 -12.91 -3.15 10.05
C TRP A 156 -14.03 -3.82 9.23
N ILE A 157 -14.58 -4.94 9.71
CA ILE A 157 -15.71 -5.63 9.08
C ILE A 157 -16.94 -4.71 9.00
N LEU A 158 -17.27 -4.04 10.10
CA LEU A 158 -18.41 -3.11 10.14
C LEU A 158 -18.19 -1.89 9.23
N ALA A 159 -16.96 -1.41 9.10
CA ALA A 159 -16.61 -0.36 8.16
C ALA A 159 -16.87 -0.79 6.72
N GLY A 160 -16.42 -2.00 6.33
CA GLY A 160 -16.64 -2.56 4.99
C GLY A 160 -18.10 -2.76 4.62
N ILE A 161 -18.92 -3.24 5.56
CA ILE A 161 -20.36 -3.42 5.35
C ILE A 161 -21.06 -2.07 5.07
N ARG A 162 -20.68 -1.00 5.80
CA ARG A 162 -21.30 0.32 5.66
C ARG A 162 -20.81 1.08 4.44
N SER A 163 -19.50 1.09 4.19
CA SER A 163 -18.89 1.82 3.07
C SER A 163 -19.36 1.31 1.71
N SER A 164 -19.77 0.04 1.65
CA SER A 164 -20.30 -0.59 0.44
C SER A 164 -21.73 -0.13 0.10
N GLY A 165 -22.38 0.68 0.95
CA GLY A 165 -23.72 1.23 0.68
C GLY A 165 -24.79 0.17 0.45
N GLY A 166 -24.64 -1.01 1.06
CA GLY A 166 -25.54 -2.15 0.87
C GLY A 166 -25.31 -2.97 -0.39
N LYS A 167 -24.40 -2.56 -1.30
CA LYS A 167 -24.12 -3.25 -2.57
C LYS A 167 -23.21 -4.48 -2.37
N PRO A 168 -23.62 -5.70 -2.78
CA PRO A 168 -22.82 -6.92 -2.64
C PRO A 168 -21.46 -6.85 -3.34
N ASP A 169 -21.40 -6.33 -4.56
CA ASP A 169 -20.15 -6.25 -5.34
C ASP A 169 -19.10 -5.36 -4.67
N GLN A 170 -19.54 -4.28 -4.02
CA GLN A 170 -18.65 -3.39 -3.28
C GLN A 170 -18.14 -4.05 -1.99
N ARG A 171 -18.96 -4.86 -1.32
CA ARG A 171 -18.52 -5.66 -0.16
C ARG A 171 -17.47 -6.68 -0.57
N LEU A 172 -17.69 -7.37 -1.69
CA LEU A 172 -16.70 -8.31 -2.23
C LEU A 172 -15.37 -7.61 -2.51
N LYS A 173 -15.37 -6.47 -3.21
CA LYS A 173 -14.16 -5.65 -3.46
C LYS A 173 -13.48 -5.16 -2.18
N PHE A 174 -14.25 -4.85 -1.15
CA PHE A 174 -13.71 -4.45 0.14
C PHE A 174 -13.02 -5.62 0.84
N PHE A 175 -13.70 -6.76 0.98
CA PHE A 175 -13.17 -7.92 1.69
C PHE A 175 -12.09 -8.68 0.90
N SER A 176 -12.02 -8.51 -0.42
CA SER A 176 -10.92 -8.99 -1.26
C SER A 176 -9.65 -8.16 -1.15
N LEU A 177 -9.68 -7.02 -0.45
CA LEU A 177 -8.60 -6.03 -0.36
C LEU A 177 -8.25 -5.33 -1.69
N GLU A 178 -9.13 -5.43 -2.69
CA GLU A 178 -8.98 -4.73 -3.98
C GLU A 178 -9.36 -3.26 -3.88
N ASN A 179 -10.19 -2.90 -2.89
CA ASN A 179 -10.58 -1.53 -2.62
C ASN A 179 -9.47 -0.77 -1.84
N SER A 180 -9.06 0.40 -2.34
CA SER A 180 -8.12 1.30 -1.67
C SER A 180 -8.57 1.70 -0.26
N GLU A 181 -9.86 1.96 -0.06
CA GLU A 181 -10.42 2.26 1.27
C GLU A 181 -10.31 1.07 2.23
N SER A 182 -10.41 -0.16 1.75
CA SER A 182 -10.26 -1.36 2.58
C SER A 182 -8.87 -1.45 3.22
N ASN A 183 -7.83 -1.21 2.41
CA ASN A 183 -6.45 -1.17 2.87
C ASN A 183 -6.19 0.00 3.83
N ARG A 184 -6.81 1.17 3.59
CA ARG A 184 -6.71 2.34 4.46
C ARG A 184 -7.28 2.05 5.85
N TRP A 185 -8.47 1.46 5.90
CA TRP A 185 -9.12 1.06 7.15
C TRP A 185 -8.34 -0.04 7.88
N LEU A 186 -7.76 -0.99 7.14
CA LEU A 186 -6.93 -2.05 7.72
C LEU A 186 -5.69 -1.45 8.40
N LEU A 187 -5.01 -0.50 7.76
CA LEU A 187 -3.87 0.19 8.35
C LEU A 187 -4.27 0.99 9.59
N PHE A 188 -5.38 1.73 9.54
CA PHE A 188 -5.89 2.44 10.71
C PHE A 188 -6.13 1.50 11.89
N GLU A 189 -6.85 0.40 11.65
CA GLU A 189 -7.16 -0.58 12.68
C GLU A 189 -5.93 -1.40 13.10
N SER A 190 -4.90 -1.55 12.29
CA SER A 190 -3.64 -2.16 12.78
C SER A 190 -2.97 -1.31 13.86
N GLY A 191 -3.35 -0.03 13.98
CA GLY A 191 -2.75 0.93 14.89
C GLY A 191 -1.32 1.29 14.47
N THR A 192 -0.93 0.99 13.24
CA THR A 192 0.28 1.55 12.64
C THR A 192 0.19 3.07 12.59
N VAL A 193 1.34 3.73 12.70
CA VAL A 193 1.40 5.17 12.49
C VAL A 193 1.02 5.44 11.04
N ASN A 194 -0.02 6.24 10.87
CA ASN A 194 -0.55 6.58 9.55
C ASN A 194 -0.61 8.09 9.36
N PHE A 195 -0.72 8.50 8.10
CA PHE A 195 -0.81 9.90 7.69
C PHE A 195 -1.89 10.66 8.47
N THR A 196 -3.10 10.12 8.59
CA THR A 196 -4.21 10.80 9.28
C THR A 196 -3.88 11.12 10.74
N SER A 197 -3.25 10.18 11.44
CA SER A 197 -2.81 10.38 12.84
C SER A 197 -1.69 11.41 12.98
N MET A 198 -0.82 11.53 11.97
CA MET A 198 0.33 12.44 11.99
C MET A 198 0.04 13.83 11.42
N ALA A 199 -0.90 13.97 10.48
CA ALA A 199 -1.14 15.20 9.71
C ALA A 199 -1.32 16.47 10.57
N PRO A 200 -2.05 16.48 11.71
CA PRO A 200 -2.12 17.66 12.57
C PRO A 200 -0.76 18.05 13.17
N ARG A 201 0.01 17.06 13.65
CA ARG A 201 1.35 17.26 14.23
C ARG A 201 2.34 17.76 13.18
N LEU A 202 2.25 17.22 11.97
CA LEU A 202 3.09 17.62 10.84
C LEU A 202 2.81 19.04 10.35
N ARG A 203 1.54 19.46 10.32
CA ARG A 203 1.16 20.85 10.02
C ARG A 203 1.73 21.84 11.05
N ALA A 204 1.71 21.48 12.33
CA ALA A 204 2.33 22.30 13.37
C ALA A 204 3.86 22.34 13.22
N LEU A 205 4.49 21.20 12.93
CA LEU A 205 5.94 21.08 12.78
C LEU A 205 6.47 21.92 11.61
N ILE A 206 5.88 21.80 10.41
CA ILE A 206 6.34 22.55 9.24
C ILE A 206 6.18 24.05 9.43
N ARG A 207 5.11 24.47 10.11
CA ARG A 207 4.87 25.87 10.48
C ARG A 207 5.92 26.36 11.47
N ALA A 208 6.28 25.55 12.46
CA ALA A 208 7.27 25.90 13.47
C ALA A 208 8.70 26.00 12.91
N LEU A 209 9.11 25.04 12.06
CA LEU A 209 10.46 25.00 11.49
C LEU A 209 10.67 26.05 10.39
N TRP A 210 9.68 26.20 9.50
CA TRP A 210 9.86 26.91 8.24
C TRP A 210 8.92 28.10 8.04
N ASN A 211 7.97 28.33 8.96
CA ASN A 211 6.95 29.38 8.86
C ASN A 211 6.13 29.30 7.56
N ILE A 212 5.86 28.09 7.07
CA ILE A 212 4.99 27.82 5.90
C ILE A 212 3.83 26.90 6.30
N GLY A 213 2.81 26.82 5.44
CA GLY A 213 1.63 25.97 5.66
C GLY A 213 1.10 25.36 4.36
N PRO A 214 1.92 24.61 3.59
CA PRO A 214 1.45 23.95 2.38
C PRO A 214 0.39 22.89 2.73
N PRO A 215 -0.60 22.66 1.86
CA PRO A 215 -1.53 21.55 2.02
C PRO A 215 -0.78 20.22 2.07
N LEU A 216 -1.06 19.41 3.10
CA LEU A 216 -0.57 18.03 3.20
C LEU A 216 -1.63 17.07 2.65
N ARG A 217 -1.23 16.18 1.75
CA ARG A 217 -2.12 15.17 1.15
C ARG A 217 -1.53 13.77 1.29
N GLU A 218 -2.41 12.79 1.34
CA GLU A 218 -2.03 11.38 1.31
C GLU A 218 -1.76 10.94 -0.14
N LEU A 219 -0.76 10.08 -0.34
CA LEU A 219 -0.55 9.43 -1.64
C LEU A 219 -1.64 8.37 -1.89
N PRO A 220 -2.23 8.30 -3.10
CA PRO A 220 -3.25 7.31 -3.43
C PRO A 220 -2.76 5.88 -3.17
N LEU A 221 -3.65 5.03 -2.65
CA LEU A 221 -3.34 3.62 -2.38
C LEU A 221 -3.28 2.72 -3.62
N SER A 222 -3.50 3.28 -4.82
CA SER A 222 -3.63 2.52 -6.07
C SER A 222 -2.30 1.91 -6.53
N GLY A 223 -2.18 0.59 -6.40
CA GLY A 223 -2.00 -0.23 -7.60
C GLY A 223 -0.63 -0.58 -8.16
N ILE A 224 0.51 -0.47 -7.47
CA ILE A 224 1.72 -1.22 -7.87
C ILE A 224 2.38 -1.85 -6.63
N LYS A 225 2.45 -3.18 -6.61
CA LYS A 225 2.92 -4.01 -5.48
C LYS A 225 4.38 -3.77 -5.06
N ASN A 226 5.17 -2.99 -5.80
CA ASN A 226 6.63 -2.92 -5.63
C ASN A 226 7.24 -1.51 -5.53
N THR A 227 6.48 -0.41 -5.63
CA THR A 227 7.06 0.92 -5.42
C THR A 227 7.04 1.27 -3.93
N LYS A 228 8.21 1.25 -3.28
CA LYS A 228 8.36 1.84 -1.94
C LYS A 228 7.96 3.31 -2.05
N ARG A 229 6.76 3.65 -1.57
CA ARG A 229 6.19 5.00 -1.72
C ARG A 229 7.08 6.02 -1.01
N ARG A 230 7.59 6.98 -1.76
CA ARG A 230 8.34 8.13 -1.24
C ARG A 230 7.42 9.32 -1.07
N SER A 231 7.77 10.21 -0.16
CA SER A 231 7.10 11.51 -0.10
C SER A 231 7.38 12.30 -1.38
N SER A 232 6.54 13.28 -1.70
CA SER A 232 6.65 14.06 -2.93
C SER A 232 6.17 15.47 -2.69
N PHE A 233 6.71 16.45 -3.41
CA PHE A 233 6.22 17.83 -3.37
C PHE A 233 6.14 18.44 -4.77
N GLY A 234 5.25 19.40 -4.95
CA GLY A 234 5.10 20.10 -6.22
C GLY A 234 3.86 21.00 -6.26
N LYS A 235 3.94 22.11 -7.00
CA LYS A 235 2.86 23.12 -7.08
C LYS A 235 2.39 23.61 -5.70
N GLY A 236 3.30 23.69 -4.72
CA GLY A 236 2.98 24.14 -3.36
C GLY A 236 2.28 23.11 -2.46
N ILE A 237 2.13 21.86 -2.89
CA ILE A 237 1.49 20.77 -2.14
C ILE A 237 2.56 19.75 -1.72
N ILE A 238 2.41 19.19 -0.51
CA ILE A 238 3.22 18.07 -0.03
C ILE A 238 2.35 16.81 0.02
N ARG A 239 2.88 15.71 -0.51
CA ARG A 239 2.25 14.39 -0.51
C ARG A 239 3.09 13.43 0.34
N LEU A 240 2.42 12.70 1.23
CA LEU A 240 3.05 11.75 2.14
C LEU A 240 2.42 10.36 1.99
N PRO A 241 3.19 9.27 2.17
CA PRO A 241 2.64 7.92 2.21
C PRO A 241 1.60 7.74 3.33
N THR A 242 0.63 6.84 3.13
CA THR A 242 -0.35 6.42 4.15
C THR A 242 0.31 5.90 5.41
N SER A 243 1.38 5.13 5.26
CA SER A 243 2.20 4.56 6.34
C SER A 243 3.56 4.18 5.78
N PHE A 244 4.56 4.04 6.64
CA PHE A 244 5.87 3.52 6.27
C PHE A 244 6.01 2.06 6.69
N PRO A 245 5.89 1.09 5.77
CA PRO A 245 6.00 -0.31 6.12
C PRO A 245 7.42 -0.67 6.56
N GLY A 246 7.52 -1.59 7.52
CA GLY A 246 8.81 -2.08 8.02
C GLY A 246 9.45 -1.25 9.14
N PHE A 247 8.81 -0.16 9.58
CA PHE A 247 9.24 0.64 10.72
C PHE A 247 8.32 0.41 11.92
N ASP A 248 8.88 0.42 13.12
CA ASP A 248 8.08 0.42 14.35
C ASP A 248 7.37 1.77 14.54
N ARG A 249 6.56 1.89 15.60
CA ARG A 249 5.77 3.11 15.86
C ARG A 249 6.65 4.34 16.00
N GLU A 250 7.70 4.29 16.82
CA GLU A 250 8.52 5.47 17.12
C GLU A 250 9.30 5.91 15.88
N GLN A 251 9.91 4.94 15.19
CA GLN A 251 10.63 5.17 13.94
C GLN A 251 9.71 5.72 12.85
N ALA A 252 8.48 5.22 12.72
CA ALA A 252 7.53 5.71 11.72
C ALA A 252 7.09 7.16 12.01
N GLU A 253 6.85 7.53 13.28
CA GLU A 253 6.57 8.93 13.65
C GLU A 253 7.74 9.84 13.29
N ASP A 254 8.97 9.42 13.60
CA ASP A 254 10.18 10.17 13.27
C ASP A 254 10.41 10.26 11.77
N LEU A 255 10.06 9.22 11.00
CA LEU A 255 10.18 9.23 9.56
C LEU A 255 9.23 10.27 8.93
N TYR A 256 7.99 10.37 9.42
CA TYR A 256 7.07 11.44 9.01
C TYR A 256 7.61 12.84 9.35
N ARG A 257 8.19 13.02 10.54
CA ARG A 257 8.81 14.29 10.94
C ARG A 257 10.00 14.62 10.04
N ALA A 258 10.83 13.62 9.73
CA ALA A 258 11.99 13.72 8.86
C ALA A 258 11.61 14.12 7.43
N CYS A 259 10.56 13.51 6.85
CA CYS A 259 10.04 13.90 5.52
C CYS A 259 9.64 15.37 5.49
N ILE A 260 8.87 15.82 6.49
CA ILE A 260 8.36 17.19 6.54
C ILE A 260 9.48 18.20 6.77
N ALA A 261 10.45 17.86 7.62
CA ALA A 261 11.64 18.69 7.81
C ALA A 261 12.44 18.80 6.51
N HIS A 262 12.62 17.69 5.78
CA HIS A 262 13.37 17.61 4.52
C HIS A 262 12.70 18.40 3.41
N ILE A 263 11.42 18.12 3.12
CA ILE A 263 10.67 18.85 2.10
C ILE A 263 10.57 20.35 2.44
N GLY A 264 10.38 20.68 3.72
CA GLY A 264 10.41 22.07 4.17
C GLY A 264 11.76 22.77 3.95
N ALA A 265 12.88 22.04 4.02
CA ALA A 265 14.19 22.56 3.65
C ALA A 265 14.28 22.89 2.15
N HIS A 266 13.70 22.07 1.27
CA HIS A 266 13.58 22.41 -0.16
C HIS A 266 12.79 23.70 -0.37
N PHE A 267 11.62 23.85 0.28
CA PHE A 267 10.84 25.10 0.18
C PHE A 267 11.60 26.36 0.62
N HIS A 268 12.61 26.22 1.49
CA HIS A 268 13.35 27.35 2.03
C HIS A 268 14.67 27.62 1.29
N PHE A 269 15.37 26.56 0.87
CA PHE A 269 16.74 26.66 0.36
C PHE A 269 16.89 26.29 -1.11
N SER A 270 15.94 25.54 -1.69
CA SER A 270 15.90 25.34 -3.15
C SER A 270 15.23 26.56 -3.80
N GLY A 271 15.80 27.00 -4.91
CA GLY A 271 15.26 28.05 -5.78
C GLY A 271 14.35 27.46 -6.87
N SER A 272 14.53 27.92 -8.11
CA SER A 272 13.74 27.43 -9.24
C SER A 272 14.05 25.97 -9.57
N SER A 273 13.05 25.24 -10.05
CA SER A 273 13.22 23.88 -10.56
C SER A 273 14.30 23.82 -11.64
N PHE A 274 15.11 22.77 -11.62
CA PHE A 274 16.18 22.56 -12.58
C PHE A 274 15.61 22.11 -13.93
N PRO A 275 16.05 22.70 -15.05
CA PRO A 275 15.65 22.21 -16.37
C PRO A 275 16.28 20.84 -16.61
N VAL A 276 15.46 19.85 -16.98
CA VAL A 276 15.91 18.47 -17.24
C VAL A 276 16.67 18.34 -18.55
N ARG A 277 16.40 19.23 -19.52
CA ARG A 277 16.98 19.21 -20.87
C ARG A 277 18.50 18.98 -20.80
N GLU A 278 19.00 18.07 -21.64
CA GLU A 278 20.42 17.69 -21.81
C GLU A 278 21.03 16.77 -20.73
N LEU A 279 20.28 16.39 -19.68
CA LEU A 279 20.80 15.53 -18.61
C LEU A 279 20.49 14.04 -18.81
N LYS A 280 21.48 13.19 -18.51
CA LYS A 280 21.31 11.73 -18.45
C LYS A 280 20.66 11.32 -17.13
N PRO A 281 19.92 10.18 -17.06
CA PRO A 281 19.23 9.76 -15.84
C PRO A 281 20.14 9.64 -14.60
N VAL A 282 21.37 9.14 -14.78
CA VAL A 282 22.35 9.07 -13.69
C VAL A 282 22.77 10.46 -13.17
N GLN A 283 22.84 11.47 -14.05
CA GLN A 283 23.13 12.84 -13.64
C GLN A 283 21.96 13.42 -12.86
N ILE A 284 20.71 13.16 -13.28
CA ILE A 284 19.51 13.56 -12.53
C ILE A 284 19.56 13.00 -11.11
N ALA A 285 19.84 11.71 -10.94
CA ALA A 285 19.94 11.08 -9.62
C ALA A 285 21.06 11.69 -8.76
N VAL A 286 22.25 11.91 -9.34
CA VAL A 286 23.39 12.49 -8.62
C VAL A 286 23.12 13.95 -8.22
N ILE A 287 22.58 14.77 -9.14
CA ILE A 287 22.22 16.17 -8.87
C ILE A 287 21.20 16.22 -7.74
N SER A 288 20.18 15.35 -7.77
CA SER A 288 19.14 15.34 -6.75
C SER A 288 19.72 14.99 -5.36
N ILE A 289 20.60 13.99 -5.24
CA ILE A 289 21.25 13.66 -3.95
C ILE A 289 22.09 14.81 -3.41
N LEU A 290 22.80 15.52 -4.29
CA LEU A 290 23.60 16.67 -3.91
C LEU A 290 22.72 17.83 -3.46
N GLU A 291 21.59 18.05 -4.12
CA GLU A 291 20.62 19.06 -3.74
C GLU A 291 19.96 18.75 -2.39
N ASP A 292 19.52 17.51 -2.19
CA ASP A 292 19.02 17.03 -0.88
C ASP A 292 20.05 17.29 0.21
N ALA A 293 21.31 16.87 -0.02
CA ALA A 293 22.38 17.08 0.95
C ALA A 293 22.67 18.56 1.20
N ARG A 294 22.59 19.42 0.17
CA ARG A 294 22.81 20.86 0.29
C ARG A 294 21.74 21.48 1.19
N VAL A 295 20.46 21.23 0.91
CA VAL A 295 19.36 21.80 1.71
C VAL A 295 19.35 21.23 3.13
N GLU A 296 19.67 19.94 3.32
CA GLU A 296 19.79 19.32 4.64
C GLU A 296 20.95 19.94 5.45
N ASN A 297 22.12 20.16 4.84
CA ASN A 297 23.25 20.80 5.53
C ASN A 297 22.94 22.26 5.90
N LEU A 298 22.31 23.02 5.00
CA LEU A 298 21.85 24.39 5.32
C LEU A 298 20.79 24.39 6.43
N ALA A 299 19.87 23.44 6.40
CA ALA A 299 18.88 23.25 7.45
C ALA A 299 19.53 22.92 8.80
N MET A 300 20.53 22.04 8.83
CA MET A 300 21.26 21.68 10.05
C MET A 300 22.09 22.85 10.60
N ARG A 301 22.57 23.78 9.76
CA ARG A 301 23.20 25.03 10.25
C ARG A 301 22.22 25.89 11.05
N LYS A 302 20.97 25.98 10.59
CA LYS A 302 19.91 26.74 11.25
C LYS A 302 19.31 25.99 12.45
N PHE A 303 19.16 24.68 12.32
CA PHE A 303 18.54 23.79 13.30
C PHE A 303 19.41 22.54 13.51
N PRO A 304 20.47 22.61 14.35
CA PRO A 304 21.42 21.51 14.54
C PRO A 304 20.78 20.18 14.99
N GLY A 305 19.64 20.26 15.69
CA GLY A 305 18.87 19.09 16.13
C GLY A 305 18.34 18.22 14.98
N LEU A 306 18.18 18.75 13.76
CA LEU A 306 17.75 17.98 12.59
C LEU A 306 18.73 16.86 12.23
N ARG A 307 20.02 17.00 12.59
CA ARG A 307 21.00 15.93 12.43
C ARG A 307 20.59 14.66 13.18
N ASN A 308 20.07 14.79 14.40
CA ASN A 308 19.64 13.65 15.21
C ASN A 308 18.39 12.97 14.65
N LEU A 309 17.57 13.72 13.89
CA LEU A 309 16.37 13.19 13.24
C LEU A 309 16.71 12.45 11.93
N TRP A 310 17.59 12.99 11.10
CA TRP A 310 17.90 12.43 9.79
C TRP A 310 18.96 11.33 9.80
N LEU A 311 20.05 11.52 10.56
CA LEU A 311 21.21 10.62 10.55
C LEU A 311 20.86 9.14 10.84
N PRO A 312 19.93 8.80 11.76
CA PRO A 312 19.59 7.41 12.05
C PRO A 312 19.05 6.64 10.84
N PHE A 313 18.42 7.32 9.87
CA PHE A 313 17.84 6.67 8.69
C PHE A 313 18.86 6.39 7.57
N HIS A 314 20.06 6.98 7.64
CA HIS A 314 21.12 6.71 6.67
C HIS A 314 21.84 5.40 7.01
N VAL A 315 21.29 4.27 6.53
CA VAL A 315 21.89 2.94 6.72
C VAL A 315 22.71 2.58 5.47
N ALA A 316 23.99 2.94 5.45
CA ALA A 316 24.92 2.59 4.37
C ALA A 316 25.61 1.22 4.57
N HIS A 317 24.95 0.29 5.28
CA HIS A 317 25.48 -1.07 5.45
C HIS A 317 25.10 -1.94 4.26
N ILE A 318 26.11 -2.30 3.46
CA ILE A 318 26.00 -3.40 2.51
C ILE A 318 25.92 -4.70 3.33
N PRO A 319 24.88 -5.54 3.17
CA PRO A 319 24.84 -6.85 3.79
C PRO A 319 26.09 -7.66 3.42
N ASN A 320 26.72 -8.33 4.39
CA ASN A 320 27.91 -9.17 4.16
C ASN A 320 27.69 -10.27 3.09
N SER A 321 26.43 -10.55 2.75
CA SER A 321 26.01 -11.51 1.73
C SER A 321 25.99 -10.97 0.29
N MET A 322 26.16 -9.65 0.07
CA MET A 322 26.19 -9.07 -1.28
C MET A 322 27.57 -9.21 -1.92
N SER A 323 27.62 -9.54 -3.21
CA SER A 323 28.88 -9.68 -3.93
C SER A 323 29.59 -8.32 -4.10
N SER A 324 30.91 -8.35 -4.22
CA SER A 324 31.73 -7.14 -4.46
C SER A 324 31.28 -6.35 -5.68
N ASN A 325 30.75 -7.02 -6.71
CA ASN A 325 30.22 -6.37 -7.91
C ASN A 325 28.88 -5.66 -7.66
N GLN A 326 28.01 -6.23 -6.82
CA GLN A 326 26.75 -5.59 -6.44
C GLN A 326 26.98 -4.36 -5.56
N ALA A 327 27.97 -4.42 -4.65
CA ALA A 327 28.38 -3.28 -3.83
C ALA A 327 28.84 -2.05 -4.66
N LEU A 328 29.31 -2.28 -5.88
CA LEU A 328 29.76 -1.25 -6.82
C LEU A 328 28.65 -0.74 -7.74
N MET A 329 27.43 -1.27 -7.68
CA MET A 329 26.32 -0.76 -8.51
C MET A 329 25.95 0.67 -8.13
N ALA A 330 25.51 1.45 -9.12
CA ALA A 330 25.21 2.88 -8.95
C ALA A 330 24.26 3.18 -7.77
N PRO A 331 23.13 2.48 -7.54
CA PRO A 331 22.26 2.75 -6.39
C PRO A 331 22.96 2.63 -5.03
N ASN A 332 23.89 1.68 -4.89
CA ASN A 332 24.64 1.50 -3.64
C ASN A 332 25.69 2.60 -3.44
N LEU A 333 26.34 3.06 -4.51
CA LEU A 333 27.25 4.20 -4.46
C LEU A 333 26.50 5.50 -4.15
N LEU A 334 25.30 5.68 -4.69
CA LEU A 334 24.42 6.80 -4.40
C LEU A 334 23.96 6.81 -2.93
N ASN A 335 23.55 5.66 -2.37
CA ASN A 335 23.21 5.55 -0.95
C ASN A 335 24.42 5.84 -0.03
N LYS A 336 25.60 5.29 -0.37
CA LYS A 336 26.85 5.61 0.34
C LYS A 336 27.20 7.09 0.26
N LEU A 337 26.97 7.73 -0.89
CA LEU A 337 27.15 9.15 -1.05
C LEU A 337 26.19 9.93 -0.14
N ALA A 338 24.89 9.59 -0.12
CA ALA A 338 23.92 10.22 0.77
C ALA A 338 24.38 10.16 2.24
N ARG A 339 24.83 8.98 2.73
CA ARG A 339 25.42 8.85 4.07
C ARG A 339 26.65 9.74 4.27
N ALA A 340 27.57 9.73 3.31
CA ALA A 340 28.82 10.45 3.38
C ALA A 340 28.66 11.99 3.41
N LEU A 341 27.54 12.50 2.87
CA LEU A 341 27.22 13.93 2.81
C LEU A 341 26.50 14.46 4.05
N ILE A 342 25.87 13.60 4.85
CA ILE A 342 25.26 13.99 6.14
C ILE A 342 26.18 13.70 7.34
N ASP A 343 27.08 12.71 7.21
CA ASP A 343 27.97 12.27 8.27
C ASP A 343 29.45 12.51 7.93
N HIS A 344 30.01 13.58 8.52
CA HIS A 344 31.41 13.95 8.31
C HIS A 344 32.39 12.86 8.77
N GLU A 345 32.05 12.11 9.82
CA GLU A 345 32.90 11.06 10.39
C GLU A 345 32.82 9.75 9.62
N PHE A 346 31.85 9.62 8.69
CA PHE A 346 31.73 8.42 7.86
C PHE A 346 32.93 8.29 6.91
N ASN A 347 33.70 7.23 7.12
CA ASN A 347 34.88 6.87 6.35
C ASN A 347 34.52 5.82 5.28
N GLU A 348 34.49 6.23 4.01
CA GLU A 348 34.23 5.36 2.86
C GLU A 348 35.52 5.09 2.07
N ILE A 349 35.68 3.85 1.59
CA ILE A 349 36.87 3.39 0.87
C ILE A 349 36.73 3.70 -0.63
N ASN A 350 35.50 3.74 -1.16
CA ASN A 350 35.26 3.98 -2.57
C ASN A 350 35.74 5.38 -3.03
N GLY A 351 36.59 5.39 -4.07
CA GLY A 351 37.23 6.60 -4.58
C GLY A 351 36.26 7.63 -5.18
N TRP A 352 35.16 7.19 -5.80
CA TRP A 352 34.15 8.10 -6.36
C TRP A 352 33.37 8.81 -5.24
N VAL A 353 32.91 8.07 -4.22
CA VAL A 353 32.22 8.65 -3.06
C VAL A 353 33.13 9.63 -2.31
N LYS A 354 34.40 9.28 -2.11
CA LYS A 354 35.39 10.17 -1.48
C LYS A 354 35.62 11.44 -2.29
N LYS A 355 35.75 11.32 -3.62
CA LYS A 355 35.88 12.48 -4.53
C LYS A 355 34.66 13.39 -4.44
N ALA A 356 33.46 12.82 -4.45
CA ALA A 356 32.20 13.55 -4.33
C ALA A 356 32.07 14.28 -2.99
N LYS A 357 32.32 13.58 -1.87
CA LYS A 357 32.33 14.16 -0.50
C LYS A 357 33.28 15.36 -0.43
N THR A 358 34.53 15.19 -0.86
CA THR A 358 35.55 16.26 -0.83
C THR A 358 35.13 17.45 -1.69
N LYS A 359 34.64 17.23 -2.92
CA LYS A 359 34.19 18.31 -3.80
C LYS A 359 33.03 19.09 -3.19
N PHE A 360 32.04 18.38 -2.64
CA PHE A 360 30.87 19.00 -2.03
C PHE A 360 31.22 19.90 -0.84
N PHE A 361 32.05 19.42 0.10
CA PHE A 361 32.46 20.21 1.26
C PHE A 361 33.50 21.30 0.93
N ASN A 362 34.27 21.18 -0.14
CA ASN A 362 35.13 22.29 -0.60
C ASN A 362 34.32 23.49 -1.10
N CYS A 363 33.09 23.27 -1.57
CA CYS A 363 32.16 24.31 -2.00
C CYS A 363 31.26 24.83 -0.86
N GLU A 364 31.57 24.52 0.40
CA GLU A 364 30.72 24.80 1.56
C GLU A 364 30.33 26.28 1.73
N LYS A 365 31.23 27.20 1.37
CA LYS A 365 30.99 28.65 1.43
C LYS A 365 29.99 29.15 0.40
N GLU A 366 29.76 28.36 -0.65
CA GLU A 366 28.94 28.76 -1.78
C GLU A 366 27.58 28.05 -1.79
N TRP A 367 27.28 27.17 -0.84
CA TRP A 367 26.02 26.39 -0.77
C TRP A 367 24.73 27.20 -0.83
N GLU A 368 24.75 28.50 -0.59
CA GLU A 368 23.59 29.39 -0.81
C GLU A 368 23.19 29.46 -2.30
N LYS A 369 24.11 29.13 -3.22
CA LYS A 369 23.86 29.02 -4.66
C LYS A 369 23.43 27.59 -5.01
N GLN A 370 22.22 27.44 -5.55
CA GLN A 370 21.68 26.13 -5.94
C GLN A 370 22.45 25.51 -7.12
N GLU A 371 23.06 26.32 -7.97
CA GLU A 371 23.76 25.91 -9.20
C GLU A 371 24.88 24.90 -8.93
N ILE A 372 25.49 24.95 -7.74
CA ILE A 372 26.57 24.04 -7.33
C ILE A 372 26.13 22.58 -7.36
N SER A 373 24.88 22.28 -6.96
CA SER A 373 24.32 20.93 -7.02
C SER A 373 24.33 20.41 -8.46
N ARG A 374 24.00 21.27 -9.43
CA ARG A 374 24.01 20.94 -10.86
C ARG A 374 25.44 20.80 -11.39
N GLU A 375 26.31 21.77 -11.13
CA GLU A 375 27.71 21.77 -11.60
C GLU A 375 28.47 20.54 -11.11
N LEU A 376 28.40 20.24 -9.81
CA LEU A 376 29.02 19.06 -9.22
C LEU A 376 28.36 17.78 -9.74
N GLY A 377 27.03 17.75 -9.85
CA GLY A 377 26.29 16.57 -10.24
C GLY A 377 26.51 16.16 -11.70
N VAL A 378 26.69 17.11 -12.62
CA VAL A 378 27.08 16.81 -14.01
C VAL A 378 28.45 16.15 -14.08
N ILE A 379 29.44 16.70 -13.36
CA ILE A 379 30.82 16.17 -13.33
C ILE A 379 30.82 14.76 -12.72
N LEU A 380 30.20 14.61 -11.55
CA LEU A 380 30.17 13.34 -10.82
C LEU A 380 29.31 12.28 -11.51
N GLY A 381 28.22 12.68 -12.18
CA GLY A 381 27.40 11.80 -13.00
C GLY A 381 28.11 11.31 -14.25
N ASN A 382 28.96 12.14 -14.87
CA ASN A 382 29.84 11.72 -15.96
C ASN A 382 30.88 10.71 -15.49
N ASP A 383 31.54 10.97 -14.36
CA ASP A 383 32.48 10.02 -13.74
C ASP A 383 31.78 8.67 -13.48
N LEU A 384 30.58 8.69 -12.88
CA LEU A 384 29.83 7.49 -12.54
C LEU A 384 29.39 6.72 -13.79
N GLY A 385 28.98 7.43 -14.85
CA GLY A 385 28.65 6.82 -16.14
C GLY A 385 29.85 6.16 -16.83
N GLN A 386 31.05 6.75 -16.71
CA GLN A 386 32.29 6.19 -17.27
C GLN A 386 32.75 4.91 -16.57
N MET A 387 32.37 4.70 -15.30
CA MET A 387 32.71 3.48 -14.57
C MET A 387 32.03 2.22 -15.13
N ARG A 388 31.07 2.35 -16.09
CA ARG A 388 30.36 1.26 -16.77
C ARG A 388 29.76 0.23 -15.78
N LEU A 389 29.32 0.70 -14.61
CA LEU A 389 28.79 -0.12 -13.54
C LEU A 389 27.41 -0.66 -13.93
N GLY A 390 27.38 -1.83 -14.58
CA GLY A 390 26.16 -2.63 -14.78
C GLY A 390 25.14 -2.06 -15.75
N TRP A 391 25.53 -1.78 -17.00
CA TRP A 391 24.75 -1.80 -18.26
C TRP A 391 23.29 -1.34 -18.39
N GLN A 392 22.67 -0.70 -17.39
CA GLN A 392 21.51 0.21 -17.49
C GLN A 392 21.19 0.73 -16.07
N PHE A 393 21.51 2.00 -15.78
CA PHE A 393 20.97 2.65 -14.57
C PHE A 393 19.47 2.83 -14.78
N ASP A 394 18.70 1.93 -14.19
CA ASP A 394 17.25 1.93 -14.29
C ASP A 394 16.67 2.99 -13.37
N MET A 395 16.43 4.17 -13.93
CA MET A 395 15.78 5.27 -13.23
C MET A 395 14.34 4.94 -12.83
N LYS A 396 13.64 4.07 -13.58
CA LYS A 396 12.23 3.70 -13.30
C LYS A 396 12.11 2.94 -11.99
N ASN A 397 13.07 2.08 -11.69
CA ASN A 397 13.11 1.30 -10.46
C ASN A 397 14.08 1.87 -9.40
N TYR A 398 14.67 3.04 -9.66
CA TYR A 398 15.58 3.67 -8.71
C TYR A 398 14.79 4.20 -7.50
N ILE A 399 15.19 3.73 -6.31
CA ILE A 399 14.59 4.15 -5.04
C ILE A 399 15.56 5.12 -4.36
N VAL A 400 15.08 6.34 -4.09
CA VAL A 400 15.83 7.34 -3.32
C VAL A 400 15.99 6.85 -1.88
N GLU A 401 17.22 6.88 -1.36
CA GLU A 401 17.53 6.58 0.03
C GLU A 401 18.22 7.81 0.67
N PRO A 402 18.02 8.06 1.97
CA PRO A 402 17.21 7.30 2.93
C PRO A 402 15.69 7.48 2.76
N PRO A 403 14.84 6.69 3.44
CA PRO A 403 13.41 6.62 3.16
C PRO A 403 12.60 7.89 3.46
N TYR A 404 13.16 8.83 4.23
CA TYR A 404 12.48 10.10 4.52
C TYR A 404 12.58 11.11 3.38
N ARG A 405 13.57 10.97 2.48
CA ARG A 405 13.71 11.86 1.34
C ARG A 405 12.55 11.67 0.36
N ASP A 406 12.25 12.71 -0.39
CA ASP A 406 11.20 12.67 -1.39
C ASP A 406 11.63 11.95 -2.67
N ASP A 407 10.74 11.90 -3.65
CA ASP A 407 10.97 11.36 -4.98
C ASP A 407 11.80 12.31 -5.88
N ASN A 408 12.14 13.49 -5.38
CA ASN A 408 12.87 14.56 -6.03
C ASN A 408 12.12 15.19 -7.21
N TRP A 409 10.85 14.83 -7.43
CA TRP A 409 10.06 15.32 -8.57
C TRP A 409 9.88 16.85 -8.52
N GLY A 410 9.71 17.40 -7.32
CA GLY A 410 9.56 18.83 -7.10
C GLY A 410 10.78 19.68 -7.48
N LEU A 411 11.95 19.05 -7.65
CA LEU A 411 13.19 19.73 -8.04
C LEU A 411 13.31 19.99 -9.54
N TRP A 412 12.54 19.29 -10.38
CA TRP A 412 12.79 19.24 -11.82
C TRP A 412 11.67 19.92 -12.62
N ASP A 413 12.07 20.69 -13.62
CA ASP A 413 11.16 21.23 -14.65
C ASP A 413 11.30 20.42 -15.94
N PHE A 414 10.21 19.76 -16.30
CA PHE A 414 10.11 18.90 -17.48
C PHE A 414 9.59 19.66 -18.72
N GLY A 415 9.10 20.90 -18.58
CA GLY A 415 8.55 21.71 -19.68
C GLY A 415 7.02 21.78 -19.74
N GLU A 416 6.47 22.48 -20.75
CA GLU A 416 5.04 22.79 -20.88
C GLU A 416 4.19 21.72 -21.61
N GLU A 417 4.78 20.78 -22.34
CA GLU A 417 4.01 19.74 -23.06
C GLU A 417 3.58 18.55 -22.19
N GLU A 418 4.06 18.45 -20.94
CA GLU A 418 3.87 17.25 -20.10
C GLU A 418 3.70 17.63 -18.63
N LYS A 419 2.56 18.25 -18.28
CA LYS A 419 2.18 18.43 -16.87
C LYS A 419 0.97 17.55 -16.55
N PRO A 420 1.19 16.29 -16.14
CA PRO A 420 0.09 15.41 -15.77
C PRO A 420 -0.67 16.00 -14.59
N THR A 421 -1.99 15.92 -14.66
CA THR A 421 -2.92 16.37 -13.62
C THR A 421 -3.05 15.34 -12.49
N ASP A 422 -2.67 14.09 -12.74
CA ASP A 422 -2.72 12.96 -11.80
C ASP A 422 -1.43 12.12 -11.82
N ILE A 423 -1.13 11.43 -10.71
CA ILE A 423 0.07 10.60 -10.50
C ILE A 423 0.04 9.37 -11.42
N LEU A 424 -1.15 8.80 -11.71
CA LEU A 424 -1.27 7.68 -12.64
C LEU A 424 -0.85 8.07 -14.07
N GLU A 425 -1.15 9.30 -14.50
CA GLU A 425 -0.72 9.81 -15.81
C GLU A 425 0.77 10.15 -15.83
N ALA A 426 1.33 10.61 -14.71
CA ALA A 426 2.77 10.84 -14.55
C ALA A 426 3.58 9.55 -14.58
N GLU A 427 3.07 8.48 -13.98
CA GLU A 427 3.66 7.13 -14.05
C GLU A 427 3.56 6.55 -15.47
N GLN A 428 2.51 6.89 -16.23
CA GLN A 428 2.30 6.46 -17.62
C GLN A 428 3.08 7.27 -18.67
N MET A 429 3.38 8.56 -18.42
CA MET A 429 4.18 9.39 -19.35
C MET A 429 5.62 8.88 -19.53
N PHE A 430 6.19 8.16 -18.55
CA PHE A 430 7.46 7.47 -18.75
C PHE A 430 7.38 6.25 -19.67
N ASP A 431 6.19 5.68 -19.91
CA ASP A 431 6.03 4.62 -20.91
C ASP A 431 6.06 5.18 -22.35
N SER A 432 5.89 6.50 -22.55
CA SER A 432 5.91 7.16 -23.86
C SER A 432 7.20 7.91 -24.22
N ILE A 433 8.16 8.09 -23.30
CA ILE A 433 9.49 8.66 -23.64
C ILE A 433 10.34 7.56 -24.30
N ARG A 434 10.00 7.26 -25.56
CA ARG A 434 10.87 6.58 -26.49
C ARG A 434 11.86 7.63 -26.98
N ILE A 435 13.04 7.68 -26.35
CA ILE A 435 14.14 8.50 -26.86
C ILE A 435 14.48 7.93 -28.24
N GLU A 436 14.05 8.60 -29.30
CA GLU A 436 14.64 8.42 -30.62
C GLU A 436 16.13 8.72 -30.50
N GLN A 437 16.93 7.66 -30.45
CA GLN A 437 18.35 7.76 -30.74
C GLN A 437 18.47 8.24 -32.18
N GLN A 438 18.60 9.55 -32.38
CA GLN A 438 19.22 10.08 -33.59
C GLN A 438 20.67 9.60 -33.59
N LEU A 439 20.89 8.48 -34.29
CA LEU A 439 22.20 8.05 -34.74
C LEU A 439 22.39 8.68 -36.13
N ASP A 440 23.14 9.78 -36.20
CA ASP A 440 23.62 10.30 -37.48
C ASP A 440 24.88 9.54 -37.93
N ASP A 441 24.74 8.93 -39.11
CA ASP A 441 25.69 8.73 -40.22
C ASP A 441 27.09 8.13 -39.99
N ASN A 442 27.25 6.85 -40.38
CA ASN A 442 27.84 6.45 -41.68
C ASN A 442 28.22 4.95 -41.70
N SER A 443 27.62 4.17 -42.62
CA SER A 443 28.29 3.31 -43.62
C SER A 443 27.38 2.16 -44.11
N ASP A 444 27.04 2.23 -45.40
CA ASP A 444 26.77 1.15 -46.36
C ASP A 444 25.48 0.27 -46.26
N LEU A 445 24.62 0.44 -47.28
CA LEU A 445 23.47 -0.38 -47.74
C LEU A 445 23.94 -1.71 -48.42
N PRO A 446 23.08 -2.64 -48.94
CA PRO A 446 21.60 -2.63 -49.07
C PRO A 446 20.84 -3.97 -48.75
N ASP A 447 19.51 -3.86 -48.78
CA ASP A 447 18.49 -4.87 -49.16
C ASP A 447 18.24 -6.12 -48.31
N GLN A 448 17.00 -6.24 -47.80
CA GLN A 448 16.10 -7.35 -48.14
C GLN A 448 14.63 -7.11 -47.71
N GLU A 449 13.81 -6.89 -48.73
CA GLU A 449 12.45 -7.40 -48.98
C GLU A 449 11.54 -7.88 -47.81
N ARG A 450 10.41 -7.16 -47.68
CA ARG A 450 9.01 -7.66 -47.79
C ARG A 450 8.50 -8.71 -46.78
N LYS A 451 7.49 -8.30 -45.99
CA LYS A 451 6.08 -8.67 -46.24
C LYS A 451 5.12 -8.05 -45.21
N GLU A 452 4.22 -7.22 -45.73
CA GLU A 452 2.91 -6.91 -45.15
C GLU A 452 2.04 -8.18 -45.18
N THR A 453 1.26 -8.37 -44.12
CA THR A 453 -0.05 -9.03 -44.18
C THR A 453 -0.92 -8.41 -43.11
N ASP A 454 -1.75 -7.46 -43.53
CA ASP A 454 -2.97 -7.07 -42.85
C ASP A 454 -3.99 -8.20 -42.99
N GLN A 455 -4.57 -8.63 -41.87
CA GLN A 455 -5.95 -9.13 -41.81
C GLN A 455 -6.58 -8.66 -40.50
N ASP A 456 -7.50 -7.72 -40.66
CA ASP A 456 -8.43 -7.20 -39.66
C ASP A 456 -9.31 -8.32 -39.09
N GLU A 457 -9.60 -8.24 -37.79
CA GLU A 457 -10.95 -8.53 -37.29
C GLU A 457 -11.26 -7.66 -36.06
N GLU A 458 -12.30 -6.86 -36.23
CA GLU A 458 -12.89 -5.88 -35.31
C GLU A 458 -13.25 -6.46 -33.93
N LEU A 459 -12.76 -5.83 -32.86
CA LEU A 459 -13.49 -5.63 -31.61
C LEU A 459 -13.03 -4.29 -31.01
N SER A 460 -13.58 -3.19 -31.54
CA SER A 460 -13.41 -1.86 -30.97
C SER A 460 -14.22 -1.76 -29.67
N GLU A 461 -13.63 -2.18 -28.55
CA GLU A 461 -14.05 -1.70 -27.23
C GLU A 461 -13.40 -0.32 -27.02
N LYS A 462 -14.15 0.72 -27.39
CA LYS A 462 -13.82 2.09 -27.00
C LYS A 462 -13.65 2.12 -25.48
N PRO A 463 -12.50 2.57 -24.93
CA PRO A 463 -12.40 2.77 -23.50
C PRO A 463 -13.48 3.79 -23.11
N VAL A 464 -14.35 3.37 -22.19
CA VAL A 464 -15.31 4.25 -21.54
C VAL A 464 -14.49 5.36 -20.90
N GLN A 465 -14.46 6.52 -21.56
CA GLN A 465 -14.08 7.76 -20.91
C GLN A 465 -15.08 7.92 -19.77
N LEU A 466 -14.62 7.68 -18.55
CA LEU A 466 -15.22 8.28 -17.37
C LEU A 466 -15.03 9.78 -17.55
N GLU A 467 -15.96 10.40 -18.29
CA GLU A 467 -16.21 11.82 -18.19
C GLU A 467 -16.47 12.08 -16.71
N ILE A 468 -15.47 12.62 -16.02
CA ILE A 468 -15.67 13.28 -14.74
C ILE A 468 -16.58 14.44 -15.09
N GLN A 469 -17.89 14.21 -14.98
CA GLN A 469 -18.88 15.26 -15.09
C GLN A 469 -18.46 16.32 -14.07
N GLN A 470 -18.19 17.53 -14.54
CA GLN A 470 -17.75 18.69 -13.76
C GLN A 470 -18.77 19.11 -12.66
N SER A 471 -19.82 18.31 -12.43
CA SER A 471 -20.86 18.45 -11.43
C SER A 471 -20.57 17.77 -10.09
N GLU A 472 -19.57 16.90 -9.99
CA GLU A 472 -19.13 16.35 -8.71
C GLU A 472 -17.95 17.17 -8.19
N GLY A 473 -18.18 17.99 -7.16
CA GLY A 473 -17.16 18.89 -6.62
C GLY A 473 -15.87 18.19 -6.17
N ILE A 474 -14.85 18.99 -5.86
CA ILE A 474 -13.50 18.54 -5.49
C ILE A 474 -13.46 18.25 -3.97
N PRO A 475 -13.16 17.03 -3.53
CA PRO A 475 -12.97 16.76 -2.10
C PRO A 475 -11.74 17.53 -1.56
N ILE A 476 -11.97 18.48 -0.65
CA ILE A 476 -10.94 19.40 -0.11
C ILE A 476 -10.40 19.00 1.27
N ALA A 477 -11.17 18.25 2.05
CA ALA A 477 -10.76 17.79 3.37
C ALA A 477 -11.57 16.56 3.78
N ARG A 478 -11.01 15.73 4.66
CA ARG A 478 -11.77 14.72 5.39
C ARG A 478 -11.66 14.98 6.88
N TYR A 479 -12.74 14.74 7.63
CA TYR A 479 -12.82 14.99 9.06
C TYR A 479 -13.22 13.72 9.81
N PRO A 480 -12.74 13.56 11.05
CA PRO A 480 -13.24 12.52 11.92
C PRO A 480 -14.70 12.77 12.33
N GLU A 481 -15.48 11.71 12.50
CA GLU A 481 -16.83 11.76 13.07
C GLU A 481 -17.06 10.60 14.04
N PHE A 482 -17.81 10.84 15.12
CA PHE A 482 -18.07 9.81 16.13
C PHE A 482 -19.08 8.77 15.64
N ASP A 483 -18.69 7.49 15.63
CA ASP A 483 -19.62 6.39 15.40
C ASP A 483 -20.19 5.85 16.70
N TYR A 484 -21.47 6.14 16.92
CA TYR A 484 -22.21 5.72 18.09
C TYR A 484 -22.32 4.19 18.25
N LEU A 485 -22.21 3.41 17.17
CA LEU A 485 -22.33 1.95 17.23
C LEU A 485 -21.02 1.26 17.64
N THR A 486 -19.87 1.77 17.21
CA THR A 486 -18.57 1.27 17.68
C THR A 486 -18.07 1.99 18.93
N GLY A 487 -18.74 3.07 19.34
CA GLY A 487 -18.34 3.91 20.48
C GLY A 487 -16.98 4.58 20.28
N ARG A 488 -16.62 4.88 19.02
CA ARG A 488 -15.28 5.36 18.65
C ARG A 488 -15.37 6.47 17.61
N GLU A 489 -14.45 7.42 17.70
CA GLU A 489 -14.22 8.44 16.68
C GLU A 489 -13.61 7.80 15.42
N ARG A 490 -14.28 7.97 14.28
CA ARG A 490 -13.88 7.43 12.99
C ARG A 490 -13.15 8.50 12.19
N PRO A 491 -11.85 8.32 11.86
CA PRO A 491 -11.12 9.30 11.06
C PRO A 491 -11.64 9.34 9.62
N ASP A 492 -11.61 10.54 9.03
CA ASP A 492 -11.93 10.76 7.61
C ASP A 492 -13.29 10.23 7.15
N TRP A 493 -14.25 10.18 8.08
CA TRP A 493 -15.61 9.69 7.85
C TRP A 493 -16.42 10.67 6.98
N THR A 494 -16.26 11.96 7.26
CA THR A 494 -16.87 13.02 6.48
C THR A 494 -15.87 13.53 5.45
N THR A 495 -16.30 13.67 4.19
CA THR A 495 -15.52 14.34 3.13
C THR A 495 -16.17 15.70 2.84
N ILE A 496 -15.42 16.78 3.00
CA ILE A 496 -15.83 18.11 2.53
C ILE A 496 -15.52 18.17 1.04
N ILE A 497 -16.55 18.46 0.27
CA ILE A 497 -16.48 18.61 -1.19
C ILE A 497 -16.66 20.10 -1.50
N ASP A 498 -15.65 20.70 -2.11
CA ASP A 498 -15.68 22.06 -2.63
C ASP A 498 -16.20 22.03 -4.06
N TYR A 499 -17.33 22.67 -4.31
CA TYR A 499 -17.92 22.78 -5.63
C TYR A 499 -17.80 24.23 -6.11
N ARG A 500 -17.37 24.42 -7.35
CA ARG A 500 -17.61 25.71 -8.02
C ARG A 500 -19.08 25.73 -8.43
N PRO A 501 -19.92 26.63 -7.87
CA PRO A 501 -21.28 26.74 -8.32
C PRO A 501 -21.30 27.11 -9.81
N PRO A 502 -22.22 26.56 -10.62
CA PRO A 502 -22.38 27.00 -12.00
C PRO A 502 -22.69 28.50 -12.00
N ILE A 503 -22.08 29.23 -12.93
CA ILE A 503 -22.36 30.66 -13.11
C ILE A 503 -23.84 30.80 -13.48
N GLY A 504 -24.63 31.31 -12.55
CA GLY A 504 -26.06 31.57 -12.75
C GLY A 504 -26.27 32.62 -13.85
N SER A 505 -27.37 32.51 -14.59
CA SER A 505 -27.71 33.52 -15.59
C SER A 505 -27.95 34.88 -14.92
N ILE A 506 -27.24 35.91 -15.38
CA ILE A 506 -27.47 37.31 -14.99
C ILE A 506 -28.94 37.71 -15.17
N LYS A 507 -29.66 37.12 -16.13
CA LYS A 507 -31.09 37.39 -16.35
C LYS A 507 -31.96 37.03 -15.16
N ASN A 508 -31.58 36.04 -14.36
CA ASN A 508 -32.32 35.69 -13.15
C ASN A 508 -32.13 36.77 -12.08
N VAL A 509 -30.93 37.33 -11.98
CA VAL A 509 -30.62 38.45 -11.06
C VAL A 509 -31.29 39.73 -11.54
N GLU A 510 -31.22 40.06 -12.82
CA GLU A 510 -31.91 41.21 -13.43
C GLU A 510 -33.42 41.12 -13.26
N ARG A 511 -34.01 39.93 -13.46
CA ARG A 511 -35.45 39.72 -13.27
C ARG A 511 -35.87 39.91 -11.81
N GLU A 512 -35.11 39.41 -10.85
CA GLU A 512 -35.39 39.65 -9.42
C GLU A 512 -35.21 41.14 -9.06
N ILE A 513 -34.20 41.82 -9.61
CA ILE A 513 -33.99 43.26 -9.42
C ILE A 513 -35.16 44.07 -10.02
N GLU A 514 -35.64 43.73 -11.22
CA GLU A 514 -36.82 44.37 -11.83
C GLU A 514 -38.10 44.08 -11.03
N GLN A 515 -38.24 42.87 -10.49
CA GLN A 515 -39.42 42.45 -9.74
C GLN A 515 -39.50 43.10 -8.34
N PHE A 516 -38.35 43.51 -7.77
CA PHE A 516 -38.25 44.24 -6.50
C PHE A 516 -37.82 45.71 -6.66
N ALA A 517 -37.91 46.27 -7.88
CA ALA A 517 -37.49 47.64 -8.18
C ALA A 517 -38.28 48.74 -7.43
N GLU A 518 -39.42 48.41 -6.82
CA GLU A 518 -40.18 49.36 -5.98
C GLU A 518 -39.77 49.33 -4.49
N VAL A 519 -38.86 48.42 -4.08
CA VAL A 519 -38.42 48.26 -2.68
C VAL A 519 -36.91 48.52 -2.50
N LEU A 520 -36.17 48.73 -3.59
CA LEU A 520 -34.78 49.20 -3.63
C LEU A 520 -34.74 50.64 -4.10
#